data_AF-V4SPW6-F1
#
_entry.id   AF-V4SPW6-F1
#
_cell.length_a   1.000
_cell.length_b   1.000
_cell.length_c   1.000
_cell.angle_alpha   90.00
_cell.angle_beta   90.00
_cell.angle_gamma   90.00
#
_symmetry.space_group_name_H-M   'P 1'
#
loop_
_entity.id
_entity.type
_entity.pdbx_description
1 polymer ?
#
loop_
_entity_poly.entity_id
_entity_poly.type
_entity_poly.pdbx_seq_one_letter_code
_entity_poly.pdbx_strand_id
1 'polypeptide(L)'
;MSVLPIPRSELTHHRLYEFAKTALIKIYSHPYVTVCDLYCGAGVDVDKWETALIANYIGIDVATSGIGEARDTWENQRKNFIAEFFEADPCAENFETQMQEKANQADLVCCFQHLQMCFETEERARRLLQNVSSLLKPGGYFLGITPDSSTIWAKYQKNVEAYHNRSSSMKPNLVPNCIRSESYVITFEVEEEKFPLFGKKYQLKFANDISAETQCLVHFPSLIRLAREAGLEYVEIQNLNEFYDDNRALFAGMLMSAGPNLIDPRGRLLPRSYDVLGLYSTFIFQKPDPDVAPPLATPLLQDNEEPGWRDDGQNVLAEPPPPLSAPVPAPHGLGKISEQKGILGPGPADLRFSEAL
;
A
#
# COMPACT_ATOMS: atom_id res chain seq x y z
N MET A 1 41.40 -5.88 -11.21
CA MET A 1 40.76 -4.59 -10.87
C MET A 1 39.63 -4.89 -9.90
N SER A 2 39.76 -4.50 -8.63
CA SER A 2 38.67 -4.59 -7.68
C SER A 2 37.58 -3.60 -8.11
N VAL A 3 36.44 -4.11 -8.57
CA VAL A 3 35.27 -3.26 -8.82
C VAL A 3 34.89 -2.64 -7.48
N LEU A 4 35.01 -1.32 -7.38
CA LEU A 4 34.53 -0.60 -6.19
C LEU A 4 33.04 -0.89 -6.03
N PRO A 5 32.55 -1.17 -4.80
CA PRO A 5 31.14 -1.44 -4.60
C PRO A 5 30.31 -0.23 -5.01
N ILE A 6 29.24 -0.48 -5.78
CA ILE A 6 28.29 0.56 -6.20
C ILE A 6 27.60 1.10 -4.93
N PRO A 7 27.55 2.42 -4.72
CA PRO A 7 26.83 2.99 -3.58
C PRO A 7 25.36 2.55 -3.56
N ARG A 8 24.78 2.30 -2.37
CA ARG A 8 23.39 1.83 -2.23
C ARG A 8 22.38 2.73 -2.94
N SER A 9 22.59 4.04 -2.91
CA SER A 9 21.77 5.06 -3.59
C SER A 9 21.81 4.97 -5.12
N GLU A 10 22.80 4.28 -5.68
CA GLU A 10 22.93 4.06 -7.13
C GLU A 10 22.33 2.74 -7.60
N LEU A 11 21.93 1.86 -6.68
CA LEU A 11 21.31 0.59 -7.02
C LEU A 11 19.91 0.81 -7.61
N THR A 12 19.59 0.07 -8.66
CA THR A 12 18.32 0.17 -9.39
C THR A 12 17.11 0.02 -8.47
N HIS A 13 17.12 -0.97 -7.57
CA HIS A 13 16.00 -1.22 -6.65
C HIS A 13 15.79 -0.04 -5.68
N HIS A 14 16.88 0.55 -5.17
CA HIS A 14 16.81 1.70 -4.27
C HIS A 14 16.22 2.93 -4.97
N ARG A 15 16.66 3.23 -6.20
CA ARG A 15 16.15 4.36 -6.98
C ARG A 15 14.66 4.22 -7.32
N LEU A 16 14.23 3.00 -7.67
CA LEU A 16 12.82 2.70 -7.93
C LEU A 16 11.97 2.83 -6.66
N TYR A 17 12.49 2.36 -5.52
CA TYR A 17 11.84 2.50 -4.22
C TYR A 17 11.69 3.97 -3.82
N GLU A 18 12.76 4.76 -3.92
CA GLU A 18 12.77 6.18 -3.60
C GLU A 18 11.85 7.00 -4.51
N PHE A 19 11.74 6.63 -5.78
CA PHE A 19 10.74 7.19 -6.68
C PHE A 19 9.32 6.96 -6.14
N ALA A 20 8.97 5.71 -5.84
CA ALA A 20 7.63 5.37 -5.37
C ALA A 20 7.31 6.06 -4.03
N LYS A 21 8.28 6.11 -3.12
CA LYS A 21 8.16 6.84 -1.86
C LYS A 21 7.89 8.33 -2.08
N THR A 22 8.68 8.98 -2.92
CA THR A 22 8.52 10.41 -3.22
C THR A 22 7.19 10.70 -3.92
N ALA A 23 6.75 9.82 -4.83
CA ALA A 23 5.45 9.92 -5.48
C ALA A 23 4.31 9.82 -4.45
N LEU A 24 4.37 8.84 -3.55
CA LEU A 24 3.34 8.63 -2.52
C LEU A 24 3.25 9.82 -1.55
N ILE A 25 4.40 10.36 -1.12
CA ILE A 25 4.46 11.58 -0.31
C ILE A 25 3.78 12.75 -1.05
N LYS A 26 4.07 12.94 -2.34
CA LYS A 26 3.48 14.03 -3.12
C LYS A 26 1.97 13.90 -3.36
N ILE A 27 1.44 12.67 -3.38
CA ILE A 27 0.01 12.42 -3.59
C ILE A 27 -0.78 12.69 -2.30
N TYR A 28 -0.27 12.23 -1.16
CA TYR A 28 -1.02 12.24 0.10
C TYR A 28 -0.66 13.37 1.05
N SER A 29 0.54 13.95 0.94
CA SER A 29 0.94 15.08 1.76
C SER A 29 0.36 16.38 1.19
N HIS A 30 -0.16 17.21 2.09
CA HIS A 30 -0.69 18.54 1.79
C HIS A 30 0.06 19.57 2.67
N PRO A 31 0.13 20.85 2.26
CA PRO A 31 0.77 21.85 3.09
C PRO A 31 0.17 21.92 4.50
N TYR A 32 1.04 22.15 5.48
CA TYR A 32 0.70 22.35 6.89
C TYR A 32 0.17 21.13 7.66
N VAL A 33 0.26 19.93 7.10
CA VAL A 33 -0.10 18.70 7.82
C VAL A 33 0.95 18.31 8.87
N THR A 34 0.54 17.53 9.85
CA THR A 34 1.42 16.80 10.77
C THR A 34 1.67 15.40 10.22
N VAL A 35 2.94 15.05 10.01
CA VAL A 35 3.36 13.72 9.55
C VAL A 35 4.05 12.97 10.68
N CYS A 36 3.73 11.69 10.83
CA CYS A 36 4.50 10.74 11.62
C CYS A 36 5.18 9.73 10.69
N ASP A 37 6.50 9.61 10.77
CA ASP A 37 7.31 8.68 9.98
C ASP A 37 7.83 7.56 10.88
N LEU A 38 7.28 6.35 10.71
CA LEU A 38 7.65 5.17 11.48
C LEU A 38 8.86 4.50 10.84
N TYR A 39 9.83 4.13 11.68
CA TYR A 39 11.14 3.64 11.26
C TYR A 39 11.85 4.64 10.35
N CYS A 40 11.89 5.91 10.78
CA CYS A 40 12.37 7.04 9.98
C CYS A 40 13.87 6.98 9.64
N GLY A 41 14.65 6.14 10.33
CA GLY A 41 16.09 6.03 10.18
C GLY A 41 16.80 7.36 10.42
N ALA A 42 17.97 7.54 9.79
CA ALA A 42 18.87 8.67 9.97
C ALA A 42 18.45 9.96 9.21
N GLY A 43 17.15 10.23 9.06
CA GLY A 43 16.67 11.52 8.50
C GLY A 43 16.82 11.66 6.99
N VAL A 44 16.76 10.56 6.24
CA VAL A 44 16.96 10.55 4.77
C VAL A 44 15.82 11.27 4.00
N ASP A 45 14.68 11.49 4.65
CA ASP A 45 13.47 12.03 4.03
C ASP A 45 13.12 13.47 4.39
N VAL A 46 13.95 14.11 5.21
CA VAL A 46 13.74 15.48 5.71
C VAL A 46 13.56 16.49 4.56
N ASP A 47 14.31 16.35 3.47
CA ASP A 47 14.16 17.20 2.26
C ASP A 47 12.83 16.99 1.53
N LYS A 48 12.32 15.75 1.50
CA LYS A 48 11.05 15.42 0.87
C LYS A 48 9.90 16.07 1.64
N TRP A 49 9.98 16.01 2.97
CA TRP A 49 9.01 16.62 3.87
C TRP A 49 9.02 18.15 3.83
N GLU A 50 10.20 18.77 3.72
CA GLU A 50 10.28 20.22 3.48
C GLU A 50 9.65 20.61 2.14
N THR A 51 9.90 19.84 1.08
CA THR A 51 9.30 20.08 -0.25
C THR A 51 7.77 19.95 -0.21
N ALA A 52 7.25 19.08 0.66
CA ALA A 52 5.81 18.90 0.87
C ALA A 52 5.17 19.99 1.75
N LEU A 53 5.97 20.92 2.30
CA LEU A 53 5.52 22.06 3.11
C LEU A 53 4.71 21.64 4.34
N ILE A 54 5.10 20.54 4.99
CA ILE A 54 4.46 20.07 6.23
C ILE A 54 4.65 21.08 7.37
N ALA A 55 3.77 21.07 8.37
CA ALA A 55 3.93 21.91 9.56
C ALA A 55 4.77 21.23 10.64
N ASN A 56 4.47 19.95 10.91
CA ASN A 56 5.07 19.19 11.99
C ASN A 56 5.49 17.81 11.52
N TYR A 57 6.61 17.32 12.06
CA TYR A 57 7.18 16.02 11.78
C TYR A 57 7.43 15.27 13.09
N ILE A 58 6.98 14.02 13.13
CA ILE A 58 7.20 13.10 14.24
C ILE A 58 8.00 11.92 13.68
N GLY A 59 9.27 11.82 14.01
CA GLY A 59 10.11 10.67 13.64
C GLY A 59 10.14 9.64 14.76
N ILE A 60 9.82 8.38 14.45
CA ILE A 60 9.89 7.27 15.42
C ILE A 60 10.81 6.20 14.85
N ASP A 61 11.78 5.73 15.64
CA ASP A 61 12.69 4.66 15.24
C ASP A 61 13.11 3.84 16.47
N VAL A 62 13.51 2.59 16.24
CA VAL A 62 13.99 1.68 17.29
C VAL A 62 15.43 2.01 17.69
N ALA A 63 16.23 2.56 16.79
CA ALA A 63 17.64 2.81 17.01
C ALA A 63 17.89 4.23 17.53
N THR A 64 18.38 4.36 18.76
CA THR A 64 18.82 5.64 19.35
C THR A 64 19.79 6.41 18.44
N SER A 65 20.72 5.70 17.79
CA SER A 65 21.68 6.30 16.86
C SER A 65 21.00 6.87 15.62
N GLY A 66 20.00 6.18 15.07
CA GLY A 66 19.22 6.67 13.94
C GLY A 66 18.46 7.95 14.29
N ILE A 67 17.85 7.99 15.49
CA ILE A 67 17.18 9.18 16.02
C ILE A 67 18.15 10.36 16.21
N GLY A 68 19.33 10.12 16.77
CA GLY A 68 20.37 11.14 16.93
C GLY A 68 20.79 11.74 15.59
N GLU A 69 21.11 10.89 14.62
CA GLU A 69 21.51 11.34 13.27
C GLU A 69 20.40 12.09 12.54
N ALA A 70 19.15 11.64 12.68
CA ALA A 70 18.00 12.31 12.07
C ALA A 70 17.78 13.71 12.67
N ARG A 71 17.90 13.83 13.99
CA ARG A 71 17.81 15.11 14.70
C ARG A 71 18.91 16.06 14.27
N ASP A 72 20.17 15.60 14.29
CA ASP A 72 21.32 16.40 13.86
C ASP A 72 21.15 16.86 12.41
N THR A 73 20.65 16.00 11.52
CA THR A 73 20.39 16.33 10.11
C THR A 73 19.34 17.45 9.99
N TRP A 74 18.22 17.34 10.71
CA TRP A 74 17.18 18.36 10.71
C TRP A 74 17.67 19.69 11.30
N GLU A 75 18.37 19.67 12.44
CA GLU A 75 18.90 20.86 13.10
C GLU A 75 19.94 21.59 12.23
N ASN A 76 20.86 20.84 11.61
CA ASN A 76 21.90 21.39 10.75
C ASN A 76 21.34 22.02 9.47
N GLN A 77 20.27 21.44 8.92
CA GLN A 77 19.64 21.93 7.70
C GLN A 77 18.66 23.09 7.91
N ARG A 78 18.35 23.44 9.18
CA ARG A 78 17.47 24.56 9.56
C ARG A 78 16.13 24.53 8.81
N LYS A 79 15.49 23.37 8.81
CA LYS A 79 14.22 23.16 8.11
C LYS A 79 13.11 24.03 8.68
N ASN A 80 12.13 24.33 7.82
CA ASN A 80 11.03 25.24 8.15
C ASN A 80 9.85 24.59 8.89
N PHE A 81 9.94 23.30 9.23
CA PHE A 81 8.92 22.56 9.96
C PHE A 81 9.44 22.15 11.34
N ILE A 82 8.53 22.00 12.32
CA ILE A 82 8.88 21.56 13.67
C ILE A 82 9.05 20.05 13.66
N ALA A 83 10.18 19.54 14.17
CA ALA A 83 10.43 18.10 14.24
C ALA A 83 10.61 17.62 15.68
N GLU A 84 9.98 16.50 16.00
CA GLU A 84 10.15 15.77 17.24
C GLU A 84 10.54 14.32 16.91
N PHE A 85 11.46 13.76 17.69
CA PHE A 85 11.99 12.43 17.44
C PHE A 85 11.93 11.57 18.70
N PHE A 86 11.46 10.34 18.55
CA PHE A 86 11.20 9.39 19.63
C PHE A 86 11.87 8.05 19.36
N GLU A 87 12.51 7.51 20.38
CA GLU A 87 13.00 6.13 20.38
C GLU A 87 11.88 5.22 20.90
N ALA A 88 11.32 4.37 20.03
CA ALA A 88 10.36 3.36 20.40
C ALA A 88 10.25 2.28 19.31
N ASP A 89 9.84 1.05 19.64
CA ASP A 89 9.43 0.03 18.67
C ASP A 89 7.91 0.08 18.40
N PRO A 90 7.48 0.58 17.21
CA PRO A 90 6.07 0.65 16.83
C PRO A 90 5.30 -0.66 16.92
N CYS A 91 5.98 -1.83 16.88
CA CYS A 91 5.30 -3.13 16.92
C CYS A 91 5.53 -3.93 18.21
N ALA A 92 6.20 -3.37 19.21
CA ALA A 92 6.34 -3.97 20.54
C ALA A 92 5.73 -3.11 21.66
N GLU A 93 5.85 -1.79 21.55
CA GLU A 93 5.52 -0.86 22.62
C GLU A 93 4.11 -0.29 22.52
N ASN A 94 3.58 0.26 23.61
CA ASN A 94 2.21 0.81 23.66
C ASN A 94 2.20 2.35 23.61
N PHE A 95 1.92 2.92 22.44
CA PHE A 95 1.96 4.37 22.24
C PHE A 95 0.82 5.10 22.95
N GLU A 96 -0.30 4.44 23.25
CA GLU A 96 -1.36 5.06 24.07
C GLU A 96 -0.85 5.44 25.47
N THR A 97 0.12 4.69 25.99
CA THR A 97 0.72 4.94 27.31
C THR A 97 1.99 5.78 27.23
N GLN A 98 2.82 5.56 26.22
CA GLN A 98 4.15 6.18 26.13
C GLN A 98 4.15 7.52 25.39
N MET A 99 3.20 7.71 24.47
CA MET A 99 3.13 8.85 23.58
C MET A 99 1.72 9.47 23.60
N GLN A 100 1.09 9.47 24.78
CA GLN A 100 -0.28 9.98 24.96
C GLN A 100 -0.42 11.43 24.47
N GLU A 101 0.62 12.24 24.64
CA GLU A 101 0.67 13.62 24.15
C GLU A 101 0.63 13.72 22.62
N LYS A 102 1.00 12.67 21.88
CA LYS A 102 0.96 12.60 20.41
C LYS A 102 -0.28 11.90 19.88
N ALA A 103 -1.18 11.44 20.76
CA ALA A 103 -2.41 10.79 20.34
C ALA A 103 -3.29 11.75 19.53
N ASN A 104 -3.83 11.25 18.41
CA ASN A 104 -4.67 11.99 17.47
C ASN A 104 -4.06 13.31 16.98
N GLN A 105 -2.75 13.34 16.73
CA GLN A 105 -2.07 14.54 16.19
C GLN A 105 -1.69 14.42 14.71
N ALA A 106 -1.44 13.21 14.22
CA ALA A 106 -0.96 12.99 12.87
C ALA A 106 -2.11 13.00 11.86
N ASP A 107 -1.97 13.78 10.80
CA ASP A 107 -2.84 13.71 9.62
C ASP A 107 -2.38 12.56 8.70
N LEU A 108 -1.08 12.26 8.73
CA LEU A 108 -0.46 11.21 7.95
C LEU A 108 0.51 10.39 8.82
N VAL A 109 0.36 9.07 8.84
CA VAL A 109 1.35 8.14 9.39
C VAL A 109 1.94 7.35 8.23
N CYS A 110 3.26 7.37 8.11
CA CYS A 110 4.01 6.68 7.07
C CYS A 110 4.79 5.51 7.66
N CYS A 111 4.88 4.41 6.94
CA CYS A 111 5.77 3.29 7.27
C CYS A 111 6.42 2.79 5.98
N PHE A 112 7.54 3.42 5.63
CA PHE A 112 8.34 3.10 4.44
C PHE A 112 9.44 2.08 4.71
N GLN A 113 9.61 1.62 5.94
CA GLN A 113 10.61 0.63 6.28
C GLN A 113 10.05 -0.31 7.34
N HIS A 114 10.61 -1.52 7.42
CA HIS A 114 10.40 -2.48 8.49
C HIS A 114 8.98 -2.99 8.77
N LEU A 115 7.94 -2.59 8.02
CA LEU A 115 6.58 -3.16 8.13
C LEU A 115 6.59 -4.70 8.15
N GLN A 116 7.39 -5.30 7.27
CA GLN A 116 7.54 -6.74 7.14
C GLN A 116 8.02 -7.42 8.43
N MET A 117 8.80 -6.73 9.27
CA MET A 117 9.28 -7.28 10.54
C MET A 117 8.15 -7.41 11.57
N CYS A 118 7.12 -6.57 11.46
CA CYS A 118 5.94 -6.64 12.31
C CYS A 118 5.09 -7.89 12.03
N PHE A 119 5.25 -8.53 10.86
CA PHE A 119 4.54 -9.74 10.47
C PHE A 119 5.21 -11.04 10.94
N GLU A 120 6.21 -10.96 11.83
CA GLU A 120 6.77 -12.14 12.49
C GLU A 120 5.71 -12.86 13.35
N THR A 121 4.86 -12.12 14.06
CA THR A 121 3.70 -12.65 14.79
C THR A 121 2.48 -11.76 14.60
N GLU A 122 1.29 -12.32 14.86
CA GLU A 122 0.04 -11.56 14.76
C GLU A 122 -0.02 -10.42 15.80
N GLU A 123 0.54 -10.64 16.98
CA GLU A 123 0.55 -9.66 18.07
C GLU A 123 1.35 -8.42 17.72
N ARG A 124 2.50 -8.58 17.04
CA ARG A 124 3.34 -7.46 16.59
C ARG A 124 2.64 -6.64 15.51
N ALA A 125 2.03 -7.29 14.52
CA ALA A 125 1.27 -6.62 13.47
C ALA A 125 0.04 -5.88 14.06
N ARG A 126 -0.67 -6.51 14.99
CA ARG A 126 -1.79 -5.88 15.71
C ARG A 126 -1.32 -4.65 16.49
N ARG A 127 -0.21 -4.78 17.22
CA ARG A 127 0.35 -3.68 18.02
C ARG A 127 0.67 -2.47 17.15
N LEU A 128 1.34 -2.70 16.02
CA LEU A 128 1.64 -1.64 15.06
C LEU A 128 0.38 -0.88 14.64
N LEU A 129 -0.67 -1.60 14.23
CA LEU A 129 -1.89 -0.98 13.70
C LEU A 129 -2.68 -0.24 14.79
N GLN A 130 -2.67 -0.74 16.03
CA GLN A 130 -3.22 -0.03 17.19
C GLN A 130 -2.47 1.28 17.44
N ASN A 131 -1.14 1.25 17.42
CA ASN A 131 -0.30 2.45 17.59
C ASN A 131 -0.50 3.46 16.45
N VAL A 132 -0.59 2.99 15.20
CA VAL A 132 -0.92 3.84 14.04
C VAL A 132 -2.27 4.53 14.24
N SER A 133 -3.29 3.76 14.63
CA SER A 133 -4.63 4.29 14.86
C SER A 133 -4.68 5.31 15.99
N SER A 134 -3.92 5.12 17.07
CA SER A 134 -3.89 6.06 18.19
C SER A 134 -3.18 7.38 17.84
N LEU A 135 -2.19 7.35 16.95
CA LEU A 135 -1.49 8.55 16.46
C LEU A 135 -2.35 9.37 15.47
N LEU A 136 -3.14 8.71 14.63
CA LEU A 136 -3.93 9.35 13.58
C LEU A 136 -5.10 10.16 14.13
N LYS A 137 -5.30 11.35 13.57
CA LYS A 137 -6.58 12.08 13.66
C LYS A 137 -7.68 11.33 12.91
N PRO A 138 -8.96 11.52 13.26
CA PRO A 138 -10.06 11.14 12.39
C PRO A 138 -9.88 11.74 10.99
N GLY A 139 -10.13 10.94 9.95
CA GLY A 139 -9.90 11.30 8.55
C GLY A 139 -8.46 11.15 8.05
N GLY A 140 -7.48 10.93 8.95
CA GLY A 140 -6.06 10.78 8.62
C GLY A 140 -5.72 9.45 7.94
N TYR A 141 -4.54 9.40 7.29
CA TYR A 141 -4.13 8.26 6.47
C TYR A 141 -2.91 7.52 7.05
N PHE A 142 -2.94 6.20 6.98
CA PHE A 142 -1.78 5.34 7.17
C PHE A 142 -1.33 4.80 5.81
N LEU A 143 -0.09 5.04 5.43
CA LEU A 143 0.43 4.57 4.15
C LEU A 143 1.88 4.11 4.21
N GLY A 144 2.29 3.40 3.16
CA GLY A 144 3.68 2.98 3.01
C GLY A 144 3.87 2.06 1.82
N ILE A 145 5.03 1.41 1.80
CA ILE A 145 5.44 0.48 0.75
C ILE A 145 5.91 -0.80 1.43
N THR A 146 5.52 -1.94 0.87
CA THR A 146 5.92 -3.26 1.38
C THR A 146 6.14 -4.23 0.22
N PRO A 147 6.96 -5.29 0.38
CA PRO A 147 7.04 -6.33 -0.62
C PRO A 147 5.67 -6.95 -0.94
N ASP A 148 5.40 -7.12 -2.22
CA ASP A 148 4.14 -7.60 -2.75
C ASP A 148 4.02 -9.11 -2.55
N SER A 149 3.27 -9.52 -1.52
CA SER A 149 3.10 -10.93 -1.18
C SER A 149 2.37 -11.72 -2.27
N SER A 150 1.46 -11.09 -3.01
CA SER A 150 0.73 -11.73 -4.12
C SER A 150 1.66 -12.05 -5.29
N THR A 151 2.58 -11.14 -5.61
CA THR A 151 3.59 -11.29 -6.66
C THR A 151 4.62 -12.33 -6.26
N ILE A 152 5.11 -12.26 -5.02
CA ILE A 152 6.05 -13.26 -4.47
C ILE A 152 5.41 -14.65 -4.51
N TRP A 153 4.15 -14.78 -4.06
CA TRP A 153 3.41 -16.03 -4.09
C TRP A 153 3.18 -16.55 -5.50
N ALA A 154 2.72 -15.71 -6.43
CA ALA A 154 2.49 -16.10 -7.81
C ALA A 154 3.79 -16.58 -8.50
N LYS A 155 4.92 -15.93 -8.23
CA LYS A 155 6.24 -16.36 -8.73
C LYS A 155 6.69 -17.67 -8.09
N TYR A 156 6.46 -17.87 -6.79
CA TYR A 156 6.73 -19.12 -6.11
C TYR A 156 5.93 -20.28 -6.71
N GLN A 157 4.61 -20.10 -6.86
CA GLN A 157 3.71 -21.14 -7.37
C GLN A 157 4.09 -21.57 -8.80
N LYS A 158 4.42 -20.62 -9.68
CA LYS A 158 4.91 -20.93 -11.04
C LYS A 158 6.19 -21.77 -11.02
N ASN A 159 7.09 -21.54 -10.06
CA ASN A 159 8.31 -22.36 -9.93
C ASN A 159 7.99 -23.78 -9.46
N VAL A 160 7.05 -23.93 -8.52
CA VAL A 160 6.57 -25.24 -8.06
C VAL A 160 5.93 -26.02 -9.22
N GLU A 161 5.03 -25.40 -9.98
CA GLU A 161 4.40 -26.00 -11.15
C GLU A 161 5.41 -26.41 -12.24
N ALA A 162 6.38 -25.53 -12.54
CA ALA A 162 7.44 -25.82 -13.50
C ALA A 162 8.34 -26.99 -13.05
N TYR A 163 8.58 -27.12 -11.74
CA TYR A 163 9.34 -28.24 -11.17
C TYR A 163 8.59 -29.57 -11.33
N HIS A 164 7.28 -29.58 -11.04
CA HIS A 164 6.44 -30.76 -11.25
C HIS A 164 6.34 -31.15 -12.72
N ASN A 165 6.20 -30.18 -13.64
CA ASN A 165 6.10 -30.44 -15.08
C ASN A 165 7.41 -30.97 -15.70
N ARG A 166 8.58 -30.64 -15.13
CA ARG A 166 9.89 -31.10 -15.62
C ARG A 166 10.31 -32.46 -15.05
N SER A 167 9.65 -32.93 -13.99
CA SER A 167 10.13 -34.04 -13.17
C SER A 167 9.19 -35.25 -13.23
N SER A 168 9.04 -35.88 -14.40
CA SER A 168 8.48 -37.24 -14.49
C SER A 168 9.44 -38.32 -13.96
N SER A 169 10.61 -37.96 -13.45
CA SER A 169 11.69 -38.92 -13.12
C SER A 169 12.59 -38.55 -11.93
N MET A 170 12.19 -37.66 -11.01
CA MET A 170 12.93 -37.41 -9.76
C MET A 170 12.01 -37.22 -8.52
N LYS A 171 12.63 -37.35 -7.33
CA LYS A 171 12.00 -37.61 -6.02
C LYS A 171 10.76 -36.74 -5.73
N PRO A 172 9.65 -37.34 -5.26
CA PRO A 172 8.33 -36.70 -5.18
C PRO A 172 8.16 -35.55 -4.15
N ASN A 173 9.20 -35.14 -3.40
CA ASN A 173 9.03 -34.29 -2.21
C ASN A 173 9.99 -33.09 -2.12
N LEU A 174 10.62 -32.64 -3.21
CA LEU A 174 11.47 -31.43 -3.17
C LEU A 174 10.69 -30.24 -3.72
N VAL A 175 10.35 -29.28 -2.85
CA VAL A 175 9.66 -28.06 -3.26
C VAL A 175 10.71 -26.98 -3.55
N PRO A 176 10.70 -26.31 -4.71
CA PRO A 176 11.63 -25.22 -4.98
C PRO A 176 11.50 -24.12 -3.93
N ASN A 177 12.50 -23.96 -3.07
CA ASN A 177 12.49 -22.99 -1.98
C ASN A 177 12.96 -21.58 -2.39
N CYS A 178 13.20 -21.34 -3.69
CA CYS A 178 13.69 -20.05 -4.16
C CYS A 178 13.03 -19.56 -5.45
N ILE A 179 12.94 -18.24 -5.56
CA ILE A 179 12.59 -17.51 -6.77
C ILE A 179 13.85 -16.84 -7.27
N ARG A 180 14.24 -17.12 -8.52
CA ARG A 180 15.41 -16.54 -9.15
C ARG A 180 15.01 -15.70 -10.35
N SER A 181 15.40 -14.44 -10.34
CA SER A 181 15.34 -13.51 -11.47
C SER A 181 16.77 -13.10 -11.87
N GLU A 182 16.90 -12.34 -12.96
CA GLU A 182 18.15 -11.64 -13.30
C GLU A 182 18.51 -10.58 -12.25
N SER A 183 17.50 -9.95 -11.65
CA SER A 183 17.69 -8.78 -10.78
C SER A 183 17.71 -9.10 -9.29
N TYR A 184 17.25 -10.28 -8.87
CA TYR A 184 17.17 -10.66 -7.46
C TYR A 184 16.98 -12.16 -7.26
N VAL A 185 17.20 -12.60 -6.02
CA VAL A 185 16.90 -13.95 -5.53
C VAL A 185 16.10 -13.84 -4.25
N ILE A 186 14.98 -14.57 -4.15
CA ILE A 186 14.21 -14.76 -2.92
C ILE A 186 14.40 -16.21 -2.49
N THR A 187 14.78 -16.44 -1.24
CA THR A 187 14.96 -17.78 -0.66
C THR A 187 14.11 -17.90 0.60
N PHE A 188 13.17 -18.85 0.63
CA PHE A 188 12.35 -19.12 1.81
C PHE A 188 13.14 -19.96 2.82
N GLU A 189 13.08 -19.61 4.10
CA GLU A 189 13.85 -20.30 5.15
C GLU A 189 13.34 -21.72 5.40
N VAL A 190 12.02 -21.91 5.32
CA VAL A 190 11.36 -23.20 5.56
C VAL A 190 10.54 -23.60 4.35
N GLU A 191 10.76 -24.83 3.87
CA GLU A 191 9.91 -25.48 2.89
C GLU A 191 8.60 -25.90 3.57
N GLU A 192 7.52 -25.19 3.26
CA GLU A 192 6.17 -25.52 3.76
C GLU A 192 5.24 -25.61 2.56
N GLU A 193 4.35 -26.61 2.56
CA GLU A 193 3.33 -26.78 1.52
C GLU A 193 2.32 -25.63 1.50
N LYS A 194 2.17 -24.93 2.64
CA LYS A 194 1.28 -23.77 2.79
C LYS A 194 2.03 -22.64 3.48
N PHE A 195 1.81 -21.40 3.03
CA PHE A 195 2.39 -20.23 3.67
C PHE A 195 1.55 -19.87 4.91
N PRO A 196 2.15 -19.84 6.11
CA PRO A 196 1.46 -19.37 7.29
C PRO A 196 1.11 -17.88 7.13
N LEU A 197 0.06 -17.45 7.82
CA LEU A 197 -0.41 -16.06 7.76
C LEU A 197 0.61 -15.06 8.34
N PHE A 198 1.47 -15.52 9.25
CA PHE A 198 2.50 -14.76 9.94
C PHE A 198 3.77 -15.60 10.06
N GLY A 199 4.92 -14.94 10.22
CA GLY A 199 6.20 -15.61 10.49
C GLY A 199 6.85 -16.30 9.29
N LYS A 200 6.27 -16.21 8.08
CA LYS A 200 6.89 -16.78 6.87
C LYS A 200 8.10 -15.96 6.45
N LYS A 201 9.29 -16.38 6.89
CA LYS A 201 10.56 -15.70 6.61
C LYS A 201 11.12 -16.08 5.24
N TYR A 202 11.68 -15.08 4.58
CA TYR A 202 12.47 -15.24 3.37
C TYR A 202 13.63 -14.25 3.35
N GLN A 203 14.68 -14.61 2.61
CA GLN A 203 15.81 -13.74 2.32
C GLN A 203 15.66 -13.18 0.92
N LEU A 204 15.66 -11.85 0.81
CA LEU A 204 15.69 -11.13 -0.47
C LEU A 204 17.11 -10.61 -0.71
N LYS A 205 17.67 -10.96 -1.86
CA LYS A 205 18.98 -10.47 -2.30
C LYS A 205 18.89 -9.89 -3.70
N PHE A 206 19.15 -8.59 -3.84
CA PHE A 206 19.24 -7.95 -5.15
C PHE A 206 20.58 -8.23 -5.83
N ALA A 207 20.56 -8.24 -7.16
CA ALA A 207 21.76 -8.26 -7.97
C ALA A 207 22.60 -7.00 -7.71
N ASN A 208 23.92 -7.18 -7.57
CA ASN A 208 24.89 -6.13 -7.22
C ASN A 208 24.75 -5.55 -5.80
N ASP A 209 23.83 -6.06 -4.98
CA ASP A 209 23.82 -5.78 -3.55
C ASP A 209 24.72 -6.78 -2.82
N ILE A 210 25.41 -6.28 -1.80
CA ILE A 210 26.34 -7.05 -0.97
C ILE A 210 25.56 -7.92 0.02
N SER A 211 24.45 -7.39 0.56
CA SER A 211 23.72 -7.98 1.66
C SER A 211 22.40 -8.62 1.19
N ALA A 212 22.03 -9.72 1.82
CA ALA A 212 20.67 -10.25 1.75
C ALA A 212 19.90 -9.74 2.97
N GLU A 213 18.64 -9.38 2.77
CA GLU A 213 17.75 -8.93 3.84
C GLU A 213 16.76 -10.04 4.20
N THR A 214 16.68 -10.38 5.48
CA THR A 214 15.64 -11.29 5.99
C THR A 214 14.38 -10.50 6.30
N GLN A 215 13.25 -10.96 5.77
CA GLN A 215 11.96 -10.30 5.84
C GLN A 215 10.85 -11.33 6.10
N CYS A 216 9.74 -10.93 6.72
CA CYS A 216 8.54 -11.79 6.78
C CYS A 216 7.57 -11.41 5.65
N LEU A 217 6.87 -12.41 5.13
CA LEU A 217 5.83 -12.18 4.13
C LEU A 217 4.62 -11.50 4.77
N VAL A 218 4.18 -10.39 4.17
CA VAL A 218 3.01 -9.63 4.63
C VAL A 218 1.76 -10.17 3.97
N HIS A 219 0.98 -10.97 4.68
CA HIS A 219 -0.29 -11.49 4.17
C HIS A 219 -1.35 -10.38 4.13
N PHE A 220 -1.65 -9.83 2.95
CA PHE A 220 -2.54 -8.68 2.79
C PHE A 220 -3.94 -8.85 3.40
N PRO A 221 -4.63 -10.00 3.27
CA PRO A 221 -5.89 -10.19 3.98
C PRO A 221 -5.77 -10.11 5.50
N SER A 222 -4.64 -10.57 6.07
CA SER A 222 -4.37 -10.41 7.50
C SER A 222 -4.11 -8.95 7.87
N LEU A 223 -3.34 -8.22 7.05
CA LEU A 223 -3.11 -6.78 7.22
C LEU A 223 -4.43 -6.01 7.24
N ILE A 224 -5.30 -6.25 6.27
CA ILE A 224 -6.62 -5.61 6.15
C ILE A 224 -7.51 -5.93 7.36
N ARG A 225 -7.56 -7.21 7.76
CA ARG A 225 -8.34 -7.64 8.92
C ARG A 225 -7.86 -6.94 10.20
N LEU A 226 -6.56 -6.95 10.47
CA LEU A 226 -5.99 -6.33 11.67
C LEU A 226 -6.13 -4.80 11.64
N ALA A 227 -6.05 -4.18 10.46
CA ALA A 227 -6.26 -2.74 10.32
C ALA A 227 -7.70 -2.38 10.69
N ARG A 228 -8.68 -3.16 10.23
CA ARG A 228 -10.09 -3.02 10.63
C ARG A 228 -10.29 -3.20 12.14
N GLU A 229 -9.64 -4.20 12.74
CA GLU A 229 -9.67 -4.40 14.21
C GLU A 229 -9.14 -3.18 14.97
N ALA A 230 -8.17 -2.46 14.40
CA ALA A 230 -7.62 -1.23 14.95
C ALA A 230 -8.44 0.04 14.62
N GLY A 231 -9.56 -0.08 13.91
CA GLY A 231 -10.39 1.06 13.50
C GLY A 231 -9.87 1.81 12.27
N LEU A 232 -9.09 1.16 11.42
CA LEU A 232 -8.65 1.68 10.13
C LEU A 232 -9.43 1.02 8.99
N GLU A 233 -9.86 1.82 8.02
CA GLU A 233 -10.52 1.35 6.81
C GLU A 233 -9.52 1.15 5.67
N TYR A 234 -9.70 0.06 4.94
CA TYR A 234 -8.92 -0.22 3.73
C TYR A 234 -9.29 0.78 2.63
N VAL A 235 -8.28 1.43 2.07
CA VAL A 235 -8.43 2.28 0.88
C VAL A 235 -7.91 1.53 -0.33
N GLU A 236 -6.62 1.14 -0.31
CA GLU A 236 -5.96 0.54 -1.46
C GLU A 236 -4.71 -0.24 -1.05
N ILE A 237 -4.47 -1.36 -1.73
CA ILE A 237 -3.14 -1.97 -1.87
C ILE A 237 -2.91 -2.14 -3.37
N GLN A 238 -1.91 -1.44 -3.92
CA GLN A 238 -1.67 -1.40 -5.35
C GLN A 238 -0.23 -1.84 -5.67
N ASN A 239 -0.06 -2.73 -6.64
CA ASN A 239 1.27 -3.12 -7.10
C ASN A 239 1.99 -1.91 -7.71
N LEU A 240 3.28 -1.74 -7.44
CA LEU A 240 4.00 -0.55 -7.89
C LEU A 240 4.12 -0.43 -9.42
N ASN A 241 3.97 -1.52 -10.18
CA ASN A 241 3.88 -1.41 -11.64
C ASN A 241 2.59 -0.69 -12.08
N GLU A 242 1.46 -1.05 -11.47
CA GLU A 242 0.16 -0.42 -11.74
C GLU A 242 0.18 1.04 -11.24
N PHE A 243 0.66 1.27 -10.02
CA PHE A 243 0.86 2.61 -9.48
C PHE A 243 1.73 3.49 -10.39
N TYR A 244 2.82 2.93 -10.92
CA TYR A 244 3.66 3.64 -11.87
C TYR A 244 2.90 3.98 -13.15
N ASP A 245 2.16 3.04 -13.72
CA ASP A 245 1.43 3.28 -14.96
C ASP A 245 0.35 4.35 -14.82
N ASP A 246 -0.31 4.41 -13.66
CA ASP A 246 -1.33 5.42 -13.35
C ASP A 246 -0.70 6.81 -13.15
N ASN A 247 0.51 6.86 -12.57
CA ASN A 247 1.13 8.10 -12.15
C ASN A 247 2.31 8.57 -13.02
N ARG A 248 2.72 7.81 -14.04
CA ARG A 248 3.93 8.10 -14.86
C ARG A 248 3.89 9.47 -15.52
N ALA A 249 2.71 9.97 -15.88
CA ALA A 249 2.58 11.30 -16.50
C ALA A 249 2.87 12.42 -15.49
N LEU A 250 2.41 12.26 -14.24
CA LEU A 250 2.63 13.21 -13.15
C LEU A 250 4.10 13.27 -12.72
N PHE A 251 4.79 12.12 -12.75
CA PHE A 251 6.15 12.01 -12.23
C PHE A 251 7.21 11.70 -13.30
N ALA A 252 6.92 11.95 -14.58
CA ALA A 252 7.84 11.71 -15.68
C ALA A 252 9.22 12.35 -15.45
N GLY A 253 9.26 13.60 -14.98
CA GLY A 253 10.51 14.32 -14.69
C GLY A 253 11.31 13.72 -13.53
N MET A 254 10.65 13.06 -12.57
CA MET A 254 11.30 12.49 -11.38
C MET A 254 12.12 11.25 -11.76
N LEU A 255 11.53 10.31 -12.50
CA LEU A 255 12.24 9.09 -12.92
C LEU A 255 13.31 9.36 -13.98
N MET A 256 13.10 10.35 -14.85
CA MET A 256 14.16 10.81 -15.75
C MET A 256 15.38 11.33 -14.98
N SER A 257 15.16 11.96 -13.82
CA SER A 257 16.23 12.45 -12.94
C SER A 257 16.80 11.37 -12.00
N ALA A 258 16.06 10.28 -11.74
CA ALA A 258 16.43 9.24 -10.78
C ALA A 258 17.61 8.37 -11.25
N GLY A 259 17.95 8.38 -12.54
CA GLY A 259 19.18 7.78 -13.06
C GLY A 259 19.01 7.09 -14.42
N PRO A 260 20.13 6.77 -15.08
CA PRO A 260 20.09 6.10 -16.38
C PRO A 260 19.54 4.67 -16.26
N ASN A 261 19.04 4.13 -17.37
CA ASN A 261 18.61 2.74 -17.53
C ASN A 261 17.42 2.29 -16.66
N LEU A 262 16.53 3.19 -16.28
CA LEU A 262 15.26 2.84 -15.60
C LEU A 262 14.08 2.80 -16.57
N ILE A 263 14.04 3.75 -17.50
CA ILE A 263 12.93 3.96 -18.43
C ILE A 263 13.42 4.11 -19.87
N ASP A 264 12.56 3.79 -20.84
CA ASP A 264 12.75 4.07 -22.26
C ASP A 264 12.49 5.56 -22.58
N PRO A 265 12.86 6.06 -23.78
CA PRO A 265 12.61 7.46 -24.18
C PRO A 265 11.13 7.87 -24.19
N ARG A 266 10.19 6.92 -24.09
CA ARG A 266 8.75 7.16 -24.01
C ARG A 266 8.25 7.15 -22.58
N GLY A 267 9.13 7.01 -21.59
CA GLY A 267 8.78 6.98 -20.17
C GLY A 267 8.11 5.68 -19.76
N ARG A 268 8.48 4.53 -20.35
CA ARG A 268 8.06 3.20 -19.87
C ARG A 268 9.21 2.51 -19.18
N LEU A 269 8.94 1.77 -18.11
CA LEU A 269 9.96 0.99 -17.39
C LEU A 269 10.62 -0.02 -18.32
N LEU A 270 11.95 -0.12 -18.23
CA LEU A 270 12.69 -1.21 -18.86
C LEU A 270 12.36 -2.54 -18.17
N PRO A 271 12.47 -3.70 -18.84
CA PRO A 271 12.05 -5.00 -18.29
C PRO A 271 12.63 -5.32 -16.91
N ARG A 272 13.91 -5.01 -16.67
CA ARG A 272 14.55 -5.22 -15.37
C ARG A 272 13.99 -4.31 -14.28
N SER A 273 13.70 -3.05 -14.61
CA SER A 273 13.12 -2.09 -13.68
C SER A 273 11.67 -2.44 -13.36
N TYR A 274 10.91 -2.90 -14.35
CA TYR A 274 9.53 -3.38 -14.18
C TYR A 274 9.47 -4.62 -13.28
N ASP A 275 10.39 -5.58 -13.45
CA ASP A 275 10.44 -6.77 -12.60
C ASP A 275 10.81 -6.44 -11.13
N VAL A 276 11.71 -5.48 -10.93
CA VAL A 276 12.13 -5.03 -9.59
C VAL A 276 11.06 -4.18 -8.92
N LEU A 277 10.46 -3.22 -9.64
CA LEU A 277 9.43 -2.35 -9.09
C LEU A 277 8.20 -3.17 -8.69
N GLY A 278 7.78 -4.12 -9.54
CA GLY A 278 6.65 -5.01 -9.27
C GLY A 278 6.81 -5.95 -8.08
N LEU A 279 7.99 -6.03 -7.45
CA LEU A 279 8.15 -6.74 -6.18
C LEU A 279 7.53 -6.04 -4.98
N TYR A 280 7.03 -4.82 -5.15
CA TYR A 280 6.51 -4.01 -4.07
C TYR A 280 5.10 -3.53 -4.38
N SER A 281 4.34 -3.25 -3.32
CA SER A 281 3.04 -2.60 -3.37
C SER A 281 3.03 -1.38 -2.46
N THR A 282 2.26 -0.36 -2.83
CA THR A 282 1.76 0.59 -1.83
C THR A 282 0.68 -0.06 -0.99
N PHE A 283 0.51 0.43 0.24
CA PHE A 283 -0.69 0.19 1.03
C PHE A 283 -1.18 1.52 1.59
N ILE A 284 -2.50 1.70 1.62
CA ILE A 284 -3.18 2.88 2.13
C ILE A 284 -4.40 2.45 2.94
N PHE A 285 -4.48 2.97 4.16
CA PHE A 285 -5.61 2.87 5.06
C PHE A 285 -6.00 4.26 5.54
N GLN A 286 -7.26 4.44 5.92
CA GLN A 286 -7.77 5.69 6.47
C GLN A 286 -8.38 5.44 7.84
N LYS A 287 -8.14 6.33 8.81
CA LYS A 287 -8.92 6.36 10.04
C LYS A 287 -10.24 7.07 9.75
N PRO A 288 -11.40 6.42 9.92
CA PRO A 288 -12.68 7.04 9.62
C PRO A 288 -12.88 8.32 10.43
N ASP A 289 -13.52 9.32 9.80
CA ASP A 289 -13.96 10.52 10.49
C ASP A 289 -15.43 10.34 10.91
N PRO A 290 -15.73 10.24 12.22
CA PRO A 290 -17.10 10.06 12.69
C PRO A 290 -18.02 11.24 12.37
N ASP A 291 -17.45 12.43 12.10
CA ASP A 291 -18.21 13.64 11.80
C ASP A 291 -18.50 13.79 10.29
N VAL A 292 -17.83 13.00 9.45
CA VAL A 292 -18.13 12.93 8.01
C VAL A 292 -19.25 11.93 7.80
N ALA A 293 -20.44 12.43 7.45
CA ALA A 293 -21.56 11.56 7.09
C ALA A 293 -21.11 10.59 5.98
N PRO A 294 -21.39 9.27 6.10
CA PRO A 294 -21.05 8.33 5.05
C PRO A 294 -21.69 8.82 3.75
N PRO A 295 -20.99 8.70 2.60
CA PRO A 295 -21.57 9.06 1.31
C PRO A 295 -22.91 8.33 1.20
N LEU A 296 -23.99 9.08 0.92
CA LEU A 296 -25.35 8.55 0.80
C LEU A 296 -25.32 7.28 -0.03
N ALA A 297 -25.41 6.12 0.63
CA ALA A 297 -25.62 4.87 -0.06
C ALA A 297 -26.90 5.04 -0.87
N THR A 298 -26.80 4.82 -2.18
CA THR A 298 -27.96 4.70 -3.07
C THR A 298 -29.02 3.89 -2.34
N PRO A 299 -30.25 4.40 -2.15
CA PRO A 299 -31.22 3.73 -1.31
C PRO A 299 -31.41 2.30 -1.83
N LEU A 300 -31.18 1.33 -0.95
CA LEU A 300 -31.63 -0.04 -1.16
C LEU A 300 -33.11 0.05 -1.50
N LEU A 301 -33.47 -0.40 -2.70
CA LEU A 301 -34.86 -0.58 -3.08
C LEU A 301 -35.48 -1.48 -2.00
N GLN A 302 -36.39 -0.90 -1.21
CA GLN A 302 -37.27 -1.71 -0.38
C GLN A 302 -38.01 -2.65 -1.32
N ASP A 303 -37.90 -3.95 -1.05
CA ASP A 303 -38.79 -4.95 -1.64
C ASP A 303 -40.21 -4.55 -1.26
N ASN A 304 -40.90 -3.87 -2.17
CA ASN A 304 -42.33 -3.64 -2.06
C ASN A 304 -43.01 -5.00 -2.23
N GLU A 305 -43.48 -5.54 -1.11
CA GLU A 305 -44.53 -6.54 -1.09
C GLU A 305 -45.66 -6.09 -2.03
N GLU A 306 -45.97 -6.88 -3.05
CA GLU A 306 -47.12 -6.64 -3.92
C GLU A 306 -48.43 -6.76 -3.12
N PRO A 307 -49.31 -5.75 -3.13
CA PRO A 307 -50.71 -5.94 -2.80
C PRO A 307 -51.48 -6.16 -4.10
N GLY A 308 -52.06 -7.35 -4.22
CA GLY A 308 -52.82 -7.80 -5.39
C GLY A 308 -53.88 -6.79 -5.86
N TRP A 309 -53.92 -6.61 -7.18
CA TRP A 309 -54.95 -5.86 -7.88
C TRP A 309 -56.33 -6.51 -7.67
N ARG A 310 -57.21 -5.81 -6.96
CA ARG A 310 -58.66 -6.00 -7.08
C ARG A 310 -59.17 -5.06 -8.17
N ASP A 311 -59.88 -5.68 -9.10
CA ASP A 311 -60.72 -5.09 -10.14
C ASP A 311 -61.83 -4.23 -9.50
N ASP A 312 -61.95 -2.98 -9.95
CA ASP A 312 -63.25 -2.32 -10.12
C ASP A 312 -63.03 -1.01 -10.90
N GLY A 313 -63.35 -1.05 -12.19
CA GLY A 313 -63.38 0.11 -13.06
C GLY A 313 -64.64 0.95 -12.87
N GLN A 314 -64.47 2.28 -12.79
CA GLN A 314 -65.52 3.22 -13.18
C GLN A 314 -64.95 4.55 -13.68
N ASN A 315 -65.40 4.91 -14.88
CA ASN A 315 -65.08 6.07 -15.70
C ASN A 315 -65.34 7.42 -15.02
N VAL A 316 -64.44 8.40 -15.18
CA VAL A 316 -64.79 9.79 -15.58
C VAL A 316 -63.67 10.40 -16.43
N LEU A 317 -64.10 11.02 -17.54
CA LEU A 317 -63.34 11.70 -18.60
C LEU A 317 -62.73 13.04 -18.16
N ALA A 318 -61.53 13.37 -18.65
CA ALA A 318 -61.14 14.74 -18.98
C ALA A 318 -59.99 14.75 -20.02
N GLU A 319 -60.21 15.45 -21.14
CA GLU A 319 -59.25 15.73 -22.22
C GLU A 319 -58.90 17.25 -22.23
N PRO A 320 -57.94 17.76 -23.04
CA PRO A 320 -56.76 18.50 -22.57
C PRO A 320 -56.72 19.99 -23.04
N PRO A 321 -55.62 20.73 -22.78
CA PRO A 321 -55.18 21.74 -23.75
C PRO A 321 -53.67 21.73 -24.10
N PRO A 322 -53.25 22.43 -25.19
CA PRO A 322 -52.02 22.16 -25.97
C PRO A 322 -50.99 23.34 -25.86
N PRO A 323 -50.08 23.64 -26.83
CA PRO A 323 -48.67 23.24 -26.76
C PRO A 323 -47.62 24.39 -26.94
N LEU A 324 -46.33 23.99 -26.85
CA LEU A 324 -45.11 24.57 -27.48
C LEU A 324 -44.45 25.86 -26.95
N SER A 325 -43.17 25.72 -26.52
CA SER A 325 -42.03 26.49 -27.06
C SER A 325 -40.67 25.94 -26.56
N ALA A 326 -39.77 25.60 -27.49
CA ALA A 326 -38.38 25.16 -27.27
C ALA A 326 -37.39 26.36 -27.43
N PRO A 327 -36.03 26.26 -27.49
CA PRO A 327 -35.07 25.17 -27.16
C PRO A 327 -33.69 25.60 -26.51
N VAL A 328 -32.88 24.61 -26.02
CA VAL A 328 -31.37 24.53 -25.88
C VAL A 328 -30.62 25.33 -24.76
N PRO A 329 -29.40 24.94 -24.27
CA PRO A 329 -28.79 23.62 -23.95
C PRO A 329 -28.35 23.48 -22.45
N ALA A 330 -28.11 22.24 -22.01
CA ALA A 330 -27.30 21.91 -20.83
C ALA A 330 -25.98 21.23 -21.25
N PRO A 331 -24.87 21.37 -20.49
CA PRO A 331 -23.55 20.91 -20.90
C PRO A 331 -23.38 19.38 -20.76
N HIS A 332 -22.52 18.86 -21.61
CA HIS A 332 -22.20 17.44 -21.80
C HIS A 332 -21.75 16.74 -20.51
N GLY A 333 -22.61 15.87 -19.99
CA GLY A 333 -22.30 14.86 -18.98
C GLY A 333 -21.93 13.52 -19.62
N LEU A 334 -20.78 13.00 -19.17
CA LEU A 334 -20.41 11.59 -18.95
C LEU A 334 -21.17 10.54 -19.78
N GLY A 335 -20.49 10.05 -20.82
CA GLY A 335 -20.88 8.85 -21.54
C GLY A 335 -20.89 7.60 -20.65
N LYS A 336 -21.92 6.80 -20.85
CA LYS A 336 -22.19 5.51 -20.21
C LYS A 336 -21.02 4.52 -20.41
N ILE A 337 -20.48 4.00 -19.32
CA ILE A 337 -19.64 2.80 -19.30
C ILE A 337 -20.52 1.68 -18.73
N SER A 338 -21.08 0.85 -19.60
CA SER A 338 -21.53 -0.49 -19.26
C SER A 338 -20.65 -1.44 -20.06
N GLU A 339 -20.27 -2.56 -19.44
CA GLU A 339 -19.28 -3.55 -19.88
C GLU A 339 -17.82 -3.32 -19.39
N GLN A 340 -17.60 -3.56 -18.09
CA GLN A 340 -16.35 -4.16 -17.63
C GLN A 340 -16.64 -5.55 -17.09
N LYS A 341 -16.18 -6.57 -17.82
CA LYS A 341 -16.01 -7.93 -17.31
C LYS A 341 -14.96 -7.88 -16.21
N GLY A 342 -15.38 -8.12 -14.97
CA GLY A 342 -14.46 -8.36 -13.86
C GLY A 342 -13.60 -9.59 -14.16
N ILE A 343 -12.28 -9.42 -14.14
CA ILE A 343 -11.31 -10.51 -14.21
C ILE A 343 -10.96 -10.91 -12.78
N LEU A 344 -11.98 -11.38 -12.05
CA LEU A 344 -11.80 -12.24 -10.89
C LEU A 344 -12.52 -13.53 -11.27
N GLY A 345 -11.78 -14.47 -11.83
CA GLY A 345 -12.29 -15.84 -11.97
C GLY A 345 -12.63 -16.38 -10.58
N PRO A 346 -13.68 -17.20 -10.43
CA PRO A 346 -14.05 -17.74 -9.14
C PRO A 346 -12.91 -18.61 -8.63
N GLY A 347 -12.28 -18.19 -7.53
CA GLY A 347 -11.33 -19.02 -6.81
C GLY A 347 -11.96 -20.34 -6.32
N PRO A 348 -11.15 -21.32 -5.90
CA PRO A 348 -11.61 -22.64 -5.50
C PRO A 348 -12.75 -22.57 -4.49
N ALA A 349 -13.75 -23.46 -4.64
CA ALA A 349 -14.97 -23.49 -3.84
C ALA A 349 -14.71 -23.65 -2.32
N ASP A 350 -13.53 -24.11 -1.94
CA ASP A 350 -13.14 -24.43 -0.57
C ASP A 350 -12.75 -23.20 0.29
N LEU A 351 -12.82 -21.99 -0.28
CA LEU A 351 -12.52 -20.72 0.42
C LEU A 351 -13.73 -19.77 0.49
N ARG A 352 -14.94 -20.24 0.18
CA ARG A 352 -16.16 -19.46 0.41
C ARG A 352 -16.55 -19.58 1.87
N PHE A 353 -16.50 -18.45 2.58
CA PHE A 353 -17.02 -18.34 3.96
C PHE A 353 -18.48 -18.78 3.99
N SER A 354 -18.84 -19.63 4.95
CA SER A 354 -20.25 -19.85 5.32
C SER A 354 -20.76 -18.58 6.00
N GLU A 355 -21.85 -18.01 5.49
CA GLU A 355 -22.54 -16.87 6.09
C GLU A 355 -22.90 -17.15 7.56
N ALA A 356 -22.76 -16.12 8.40
CA ALA A 356 -23.13 -16.17 9.81
C ALA A 356 -24.65 -16.04 9.96
N LEU A 357 -25.23 -16.91 10.80
CA LEU A 357 -26.57 -16.79 11.38
C LEU A 357 -26.60 -15.72 12.48
#